data_AF-A0A7Y0AC16-F1
#
_entry.id   AF-A0A7Y0AC16-F1
#
_cell.length_a   1.000
_cell.length_b   1.000
_cell.length_c   1.000
_cell.angle_alpha   90.00
_cell.angle_beta   90.00
_cell.angle_gamma   90.00
#
_symmetry.space_group_name_H-M   'P 1'
#
loop_
_entity.id
_entity.type
_entity.pdbx_description
1 polymer ?
#
loop_
_entity_poly.entity_id
_entity_poly.type
_entity_poly.pdbx_seq_one_letter_code
_entity_poly.pdbx_strand_id
1 'polypeptide(L)'
;MKNYLLLALGLGYGLVAQAQASFAALRTQALAAYHNKQYRESGQRYDESFRQPAAQPAAGDFYNAACSWALAGEPAKAFRDLDRATLAGWDDVTHLKTDSDLAALHADKRWQPMLRKLEARVAQAEANINQPLKRELAEILESDQGLRRQIRPIMKKFGLKSPQMDSLNQVIMQADARNLPRVTAIIDQYGWPSKSLVGSDGSLTAFFVIQHSNLATRQKYLPIMR
;
A
#
# COMPACT_ATOMS: atom_id res chain seq x y z
N MET A 1 34.76 56.35 -49.53
CA MET A 1 34.79 56.07 -48.07
C MET A 1 33.39 55.73 -47.59
N LYS A 2 33.29 54.74 -46.70
CA LYS A 2 32.11 54.13 -46.02
C LYS A 2 31.45 52.99 -46.81
N ASN A 3 31.89 51.75 -46.61
CA ASN A 3 31.72 50.81 -45.48
C ASN A 3 30.39 50.01 -45.54
N TYR A 4 30.63 48.71 -45.73
CA TYR A 4 29.79 47.53 -45.81
C TYR A 4 28.93 47.15 -44.57
N LEU A 5 27.93 46.30 -44.85
CA LEU A 5 27.53 45.07 -44.13
C LEU A 5 26.93 45.16 -42.71
N LEU A 6 25.69 44.67 -42.52
CA LEU A 6 25.41 43.28 -42.07
C LEU A 6 23.91 43.03 -41.79
N LEU A 7 23.38 41.99 -42.45
CA LEU A 7 22.19 41.24 -42.04
C LEU A 7 22.47 40.53 -40.71
N ALA A 8 21.51 40.55 -39.78
CA ALA A 8 21.45 39.60 -38.68
C ALA A 8 20.05 38.97 -38.62
N LEU A 9 19.95 37.75 -39.16
CA LEU A 9 18.84 36.83 -38.97
C LEU A 9 18.98 36.19 -37.59
N GLY A 10 18.11 36.56 -36.64
CA GLY A 10 17.95 35.86 -35.36
C GLY A 10 16.79 34.88 -35.43
N LEU A 11 17.07 33.60 -35.70
CA LEU A 11 16.12 32.50 -35.49
C LEU A 11 16.10 32.15 -34.00
N GLY A 12 15.09 32.62 -33.27
CA GLY A 12 14.82 32.19 -31.91
C GLY A 12 14.14 30.83 -31.90
N TYR A 13 14.87 29.76 -31.58
CA TYR A 13 14.27 28.49 -31.19
C TYR A 13 13.74 28.63 -29.76
N GLY A 14 12.42 28.76 -29.61
CA GLY A 14 11.74 28.63 -28.33
C GLY A 14 11.73 27.17 -27.90
N LEU A 15 12.60 26.80 -26.96
CA LEU A 15 12.45 25.56 -26.20
C LEU A 15 11.26 25.74 -25.25
N VAL A 16 10.10 25.20 -25.62
CA VAL A 16 9.02 25.00 -24.66
C VAL A 16 9.46 23.88 -23.74
N ALA A 17 9.94 24.23 -22.55
CA ALA A 17 10.15 23.27 -21.48
C ALA A 17 8.78 22.73 -21.06
N GLN A 18 8.39 21.56 -21.56
CA GLN A 18 7.28 20.82 -20.99
C GLN A 18 7.69 20.42 -19.58
N ALA A 19 6.94 20.90 -18.57
CA ALA A 19 7.13 20.46 -17.19
C ALA A 19 6.90 18.95 -17.16
N GLN A 20 7.97 18.18 -16.94
CA GLN A 20 7.89 16.73 -16.84
C GLN A 20 6.99 16.36 -15.64
N ALA A 21 6.04 15.47 -15.86
CA ALA A 21 5.12 15.06 -14.80
C ALA A 21 5.90 14.38 -13.66
N SER A 22 5.57 14.75 -12.41
CA SER A 22 6.22 14.17 -11.23
C SER A 22 5.86 12.69 -11.05
N PHE A 23 6.66 11.96 -10.26
CA PHE A 23 6.37 10.58 -9.85
C PHE A 23 4.91 10.43 -9.35
N ALA A 24 4.48 11.33 -8.44
CA ALA A 24 3.14 11.29 -7.87
C ALA A 24 2.04 11.55 -8.92
N ALA A 25 2.27 12.47 -9.86
CA ALA A 25 1.30 12.76 -10.92
C ALA A 25 1.14 11.57 -11.88
N LEU A 26 2.25 10.97 -12.31
CA LEU A 26 2.25 9.79 -13.18
C LEU A 26 1.61 8.58 -12.51
N ARG A 27 1.88 8.37 -11.23
CA ARG A 27 1.22 7.33 -10.42
C ARG A 27 -0.30 7.50 -10.37
N THR A 28 -0.78 8.73 -10.15
CA THR A 28 -2.22 9.05 -10.18
C THR A 28 -2.83 8.77 -11.56
N GLN A 29 -2.13 9.14 -12.64
CA GLN A 29 -2.57 8.84 -14.00
C GLN A 29 -2.62 7.33 -14.26
N ALA A 30 -1.64 6.56 -13.77
CA ALA A 30 -1.61 5.11 -13.90
C ALA A 30 -2.82 4.45 -13.23
N LEU A 31 -3.18 4.90 -12.02
CA LEU A 31 -4.36 4.43 -11.29
C LEU A 31 -5.66 4.79 -12.02
N ALA A 32 -5.77 6.02 -12.52
CA ALA A 32 -6.94 6.44 -13.29
C ALA A 32 -7.12 5.59 -14.56
N ALA A 33 -6.03 5.36 -15.32
CA ALA A 33 -6.04 4.50 -16.49
C ALA A 33 -6.43 3.05 -16.15
N TYR A 34 -5.94 2.52 -15.02
CA TYR A 34 -6.32 1.19 -14.54
C TYR A 34 -7.83 1.09 -14.26
N HIS A 35 -8.40 2.05 -13.54
CA HIS A 35 -9.84 2.07 -13.24
C HIS A 35 -10.71 2.23 -14.50
N ASN A 36 -10.19 2.91 -15.53
CA ASN A 36 -10.83 3.01 -16.84
C ASN A 36 -10.60 1.78 -17.74
N LYS A 37 -9.98 0.71 -17.22
CA LYS A 37 -9.62 -0.52 -17.95
C LYS A 37 -8.62 -0.31 -19.09
N GLN A 38 -7.89 0.80 -19.07
CA GLN A 38 -6.82 1.13 -20.03
C GLN A 38 -5.49 0.55 -19.52
N TYR A 39 -5.45 -0.78 -19.35
CA TYR A 39 -4.37 -1.45 -18.60
C TYR A 39 -2.97 -1.24 -19.21
N ARG A 40 -2.87 -1.22 -20.54
CA ARG A 40 -1.60 -0.93 -21.23
C ARG A 40 -1.10 0.48 -20.94
N GLU A 41 -2.00 1.47 -20.97
CA GLU A 41 -1.64 2.85 -20.62
C GLU A 41 -1.25 2.93 -19.14
N SER A 42 -2.00 2.29 -18.25
CA SER A 42 -1.68 2.23 -16.83
C SER A 42 -0.25 1.73 -16.58
N GLY A 43 0.12 0.60 -17.18
CA GLY A 43 1.46 0.05 -17.09
C GLY A 43 2.54 1.02 -17.63
N GLN A 44 2.26 1.71 -18.74
CA GLN A 44 3.18 2.71 -19.29
C GLN A 44 3.39 3.90 -18.35
N ARG A 45 2.33 4.40 -17.71
CA ARG A 45 2.42 5.49 -16.74
C ARG A 45 3.18 5.07 -15.48
N TYR A 46 3.00 3.85 -15.01
CA TYR A 46 3.84 3.31 -13.93
C TYR A 46 5.32 3.23 -14.36
N ASP A 47 5.61 2.67 -15.54
CA ASP A 47 6.97 2.61 -16.09
C ASP A 47 7.62 4.00 -16.18
N GLU A 48 6.86 5.02 -16.61
CA GLU A 48 7.32 6.40 -16.66
C GLU A 48 7.54 6.99 -15.26
N SER A 49 6.62 6.70 -14.32
CA SER A 49 6.75 7.15 -12.93
C SER A 49 8.04 6.65 -12.29
N PHE A 50 8.40 5.38 -12.52
CA PHE A 50 9.59 4.76 -11.93
C PHE A 50 10.91 5.30 -12.49
N ARG A 51 10.88 6.01 -13.63
CA ARG A 51 12.06 6.65 -14.23
C ARG A 51 12.29 8.08 -13.72
N GLN A 52 11.38 8.62 -12.92
CA GLN A 52 11.55 9.98 -12.40
C GLN A 52 12.74 10.04 -11.43
N PRO A 53 13.61 11.07 -11.49
CA PRO A 53 14.81 11.14 -10.66
C PRO A 53 14.58 11.06 -9.14
N ALA A 54 13.42 11.56 -8.68
CA ALA A 54 13.01 11.53 -7.28
C ALA A 54 11.99 10.40 -6.98
N ALA A 55 11.85 9.41 -7.85
CA ALA A 55 10.91 8.31 -7.65
C ALA A 55 11.32 7.46 -6.44
N GLN A 56 10.36 7.25 -5.53
CA GLN A 56 10.47 6.30 -4.43
C GLN A 56 9.28 5.35 -4.46
N PRO A 57 9.21 4.45 -5.46
CA PRO A 57 8.10 3.51 -5.58
C PRO A 57 8.07 2.54 -4.40
N ALA A 58 6.88 2.39 -3.82
CA ALA A 58 6.62 1.39 -2.80
C ALA A 58 6.35 0.02 -3.45
N ALA A 59 6.38 -1.05 -2.64
CA ALA A 59 6.02 -2.39 -3.11
C ALA A 59 4.65 -2.44 -3.81
N GLY A 60 3.67 -1.69 -3.29
CA GLY A 60 2.34 -1.59 -3.89
C GLY A 60 2.33 -0.91 -5.27
N ASP A 61 3.24 0.01 -5.56
CA ASP A 61 3.32 0.62 -6.89
C ASP A 61 3.82 -0.38 -7.93
N PHE A 62 4.82 -1.19 -7.58
CA PHE A 62 5.31 -2.27 -8.43
C PHE A 62 4.25 -3.38 -8.60
N TYR A 63 3.53 -3.74 -7.53
CA TYR A 63 2.46 -4.72 -7.60
C TYR A 63 1.34 -4.26 -8.53
N ASN A 64 0.88 -3.01 -8.39
CA ASN A 64 -0.14 -2.44 -9.28
C ASN A 64 0.34 -2.37 -10.73
N ALA A 65 1.60 -2.03 -10.97
CA ALA A 65 2.19 -2.06 -12.32
C ALA A 65 2.18 -3.48 -12.90
N ALA A 66 2.47 -4.49 -12.08
CA ALA A 66 2.41 -5.88 -12.51
C ALA A 66 0.99 -6.31 -12.89
N CYS A 67 -0.02 -5.95 -12.11
CA CYS A 67 -1.43 -6.20 -12.42
C CYS A 67 -1.83 -5.52 -13.74
N SER A 68 -1.49 -4.23 -13.91
CA SER A 68 -1.72 -3.51 -15.18
C SER A 68 -1.07 -4.20 -16.37
N TRP A 69 0.15 -4.71 -16.23
CA TRP A 69 0.83 -5.42 -17.33
C TRP A 69 0.27 -6.82 -17.59
N ALA A 70 -0.15 -7.55 -16.55
CA ALA A 70 -0.79 -8.84 -16.69
C ALA A 70 -2.11 -8.71 -17.47
N LEU A 71 -2.96 -7.76 -17.08
CA LEU A 71 -4.22 -7.45 -17.76
C LEU A 71 -4.01 -6.89 -19.18
N ALA A 72 -2.87 -6.26 -19.46
CA ALA A 72 -2.50 -5.77 -20.79
C ALA A 72 -1.92 -6.87 -21.71
N GLY A 73 -1.81 -8.12 -21.24
CA GLY A 73 -1.25 -9.24 -21.99
C GLY A 73 0.28 -9.18 -22.13
N GLU A 74 0.98 -8.54 -21.18
CA GLU A 74 2.43 -8.33 -21.21
C GLU A 74 3.13 -9.09 -20.06
N PRO A 75 3.15 -10.44 -20.07
CA PRO A 75 3.57 -11.24 -18.93
C PRO A 75 5.04 -11.01 -18.54
N ALA A 76 5.92 -10.71 -19.49
CA ALA A 76 7.31 -10.40 -19.19
C ALA A 76 7.47 -9.14 -18.33
N LYS A 77 6.68 -8.10 -18.59
CA LYS A 77 6.68 -6.87 -17.77
C LYS A 77 6.02 -7.11 -16.43
N ALA A 78 4.93 -7.88 -16.40
CA ALA A 78 4.28 -8.26 -15.16
C ALA A 78 5.24 -8.99 -14.21
N PHE A 79 5.94 -10.03 -14.68
CA PHE A 79 6.93 -10.74 -13.85
C PHE A 79 8.10 -9.85 -13.39
N ARG A 80 8.59 -8.96 -14.25
CA ARG A 80 9.62 -7.96 -13.86
C ARG A 80 9.14 -7.11 -12.68
N ASP A 81 7.90 -6.66 -12.71
CA ASP A 81 7.38 -5.80 -11.64
C ASP A 81 6.94 -6.58 -10.40
N LEU A 82 6.51 -7.85 -10.51
CA LEU A 82 6.34 -8.75 -9.34
C LEU A 82 7.67 -9.01 -8.63
N ASP A 83 8.76 -9.18 -9.37
CA ASP A 83 10.11 -9.29 -8.81
C ASP A 83 10.53 -8.01 -8.08
N ARG A 84 10.20 -6.83 -8.64
CA ARG A 84 10.46 -5.54 -7.97
C ARG A 84 9.59 -5.34 -6.73
N ALA A 85 8.31 -5.72 -6.78
CA ALA A 85 7.42 -5.70 -5.62
C ALA A 85 7.97 -6.58 -4.49
N THR A 86 8.43 -7.79 -4.83
CA THR A 86 9.07 -8.72 -3.88
C THR A 86 10.33 -8.10 -3.25
N LEU A 87 11.18 -7.46 -4.05
CA LEU A 87 12.39 -6.80 -3.54
C LEU A 87 12.08 -5.55 -2.69
N ALA A 88 10.98 -4.86 -3.01
CA ALA A 88 10.49 -3.70 -2.26
C ALA A 88 9.70 -4.08 -0.99
N GLY A 89 9.53 -5.37 -0.69
CA GLY A 89 8.91 -5.85 0.54
C GLY A 89 7.41 -6.11 0.46
N TRP A 90 6.86 -6.42 -0.72
CA TRP A 90 5.52 -7.01 -0.82
C TRP A 90 5.46 -8.29 0.02
N ASP A 91 4.42 -8.43 0.84
CA ASP A 91 4.28 -9.53 1.80
C ASP A 91 2.91 -10.23 1.76
N ASP A 92 1.92 -9.67 1.05
CA ASP A 92 0.60 -10.27 0.91
C ASP A 92 0.59 -11.39 -0.16
N VAL A 93 1.12 -12.55 0.24
CA VAL A 93 1.18 -13.77 -0.58
C VAL A 93 -0.22 -14.29 -0.90
N THR A 94 -1.17 -14.14 0.02
CA THR A 94 -2.54 -14.63 -0.16
C THR A 94 -3.26 -13.83 -1.23
N HIS A 95 -3.17 -12.50 -1.18
CA HIS A 95 -3.73 -11.64 -2.21
C HIS A 95 -3.10 -11.95 -3.57
N LEU A 96 -1.76 -12.00 -3.68
CA LEU A 96 -1.09 -12.31 -4.94
C LEU A 96 -1.55 -13.64 -5.57
N LYS A 97 -1.82 -14.68 -4.77
CA LYS A 97 -2.31 -15.98 -5.26
C LYS A 97 -3.75 -15.96 -5.74
N THR A 98 -4.56 -15.02 -5.26
CA THR A 98 -6.01 -14.99 -5.49
C THR A 98 -6.47 -13.80 -6.33
N ASP A 99 -5.58 -12.85 -6.60
CA ASP A 99 -5.83 -11.69 -7.43
C ASP A 99 -6.17 -12.10 -8.88
N SER A 100 -7.38 -11.72 -9.31
CA SER A 100 -7.87 -12.01 -10.65
C SER A 100 -7.03 -11.35 -11.75
N ASP A 101 -6.35 -10.24 -11.45
CA ASP A 101 -5.54 -9.53 -12.43
C ASP A 101 -4.32 -10.34 -12.88
N LEU A 102 -3.83 -11.20 -11.98
CA LEU A 102 -2.67 -12.05 -12.21
C LEU A 102 -3.04 -13.45 -12.70
N ALA A 103 -4.33 -13.76 -12.85
CA ALA A 103 -4.81 -15.10 -13.18
C ALA A 103 -4.18 -15.68 -14.46
N ALA A 104 -3.95 -14.84 -15.48
CA ALA A 104 -3.29 -15.24 -16.72
C ALA A 104 -1.83 -15.68 -16.53
N LEU A 105 -1.17 -15.24 -15.45
CA LEU A 105 0.22 -15.59 -15.14
C LEU A 105 0.33 -16.94 -14.42
N HIS A 106 -0.73 -17.44 -13.79
CA HIS A 106 -0.65 -18.66 -12.96
C HIS A 106 -0.22 -19.91 -13.74
N ALA A 107 -0.54 -19.97 -15.04
CA ALA A 107 -0.15 -21.06 -15.93
C ALA A 107 1.25 -20.86 -16.55
N ASP A 108 1.86 -19.69 -16.41
CA ASP A 108 3.19 -19.43 -16.94
C ASP A 108 4.26 -20.13 -16.08
N LYS A 109 5.24 -20.77 -16.74
CA LYS A 109 6.33 -21.48 -16.07
C LYS A 109 7.15 -20.62 -15.09
N ARG A 110 7.12 -19.29 -15.23
CA ARG A 110 7.79 -18.32 -14.35
C ARG A 110 7.04 -18.08 -13.04
N TRP A 111 5.76 -18.44 -12.97
CA TRP A 111 4.92 -18.22 -11.79
C TRP A 111 5.48 -18.89 -10.55
N GLN A 112 5.71 -20.20 -10.61
CA GLN A 112 6.16 -20.98 -9.46
C GLN A 112 7.53 -20.53 -8.92
N PRO A 113 8.55 -20.27 -9.77
CA PRO A 113 9.81 -19.65 -9.30
C PRO A 113 9.64 -18.28 -8.64
N MET A 114 8.84 -17.38 -9.24
CA MET A 114 8.58 -16.04 -8.69
C MET A 114 7.88 -16.14 -7.33
N LEU A 115 6.84 -16.97 -7.22
CA LEU A 115 6.10 -17.19 -5.99
C LEU A 115 7.00 -17.74 -4.86
N ARG A 116 7.82 -18.74 -5.16
CA ARG A 116 8.77 -19.29 -4.16
C ARG A 116 9.77 -18.24 -3.67
N LYS A 117 10.23 -17.34 -4.55
CA LYS A 117 11.12 -16.24 -4.17
C LYS A 117 10.44 -15.27 -3.21
N LEU A 118 9.18 -14.93 -3.47
CA LEU A 118 8.37 -14.12 -2.56
C LEU A 118 8.14 -14.82 -1.22
N GLU A 119 7.69 -16.06 -1.23
CA GLU A 119 7.44 -16.84 0.00
C GLU A 119 8.70 -16.98 0.85
N ALA A 120 9.87 -17.22 0.24
CA ALA A 120 11.14 -17.28 0.94
C ALA A 120 11.53 -15.93 1.57
N ARG A 121 11.28 -14.81 0.86
CA ARG A 121 11.52 -13.46 1.39
C ARG A 121 10.62 -13.15 2.58
N VAL A 122 9.34 -13.49 2.48
CA VAL A 122 8.38 -13.32 3.58
C VAL A 122 8.80 -14.19 4.76
N ALA A 123 9.08 -15.48 4.54
CA ALA A 123 9.54 -16.38 5.60
C ALA A 123 10.83 -15.88 6.27
N GLN A 124 11.78 -15.32 5.51
CA GLN A 124 13.00 -14.72 6.05
C GLN A 124 12.70 -13.47 6.91
N ALA A 125 11.82 -12.59 6.44
CA ALA A 125 11.40 -11.42 7.19
C ALA A 125 10.65 -11.79 8.48
N GLU A 126 9.92 -12.91 8.44
CA GLU A 126 9.13 -13.41 9.56
C GLU A 126 9.90 -14.35 10.52
N ALA A 127 11.12 -14.75 10.18
CA ALA A 127 11.87 -15.79 10.89
C ALA A 127 12.10 -15.47 12.39
N ASN A 128 12.22 -14.19 12.73
CA ASN A 128 12.48 -13.72 14.10
C ASN A 128 11.27 -13.05 14.75
N ILE A 129 10.07 -13.24 14.20
CA ILE A 129 8.85 -12.69 14.79
C ILE A 129 8.62 -13.30 16.18
N ASN A 130 8.25 -12.44 17.12
CA ASN A 130 7.70 -12.84 18.41
C ASN A 130 6.30 -13.44 18.20
N GLN A 131 6.25 -14.75 18.00
CA GLN A 131 5.00 -15.47 17.68
C GLN A 131 3.91 -15.32 18.75
N PRO A 132 4.21 -15.40 20.07
CA PRO A 132 3.22 -15.07 21.11
C PRO A 132 2.62 -13.67 20.95
N LEU A 133 3.46 -12.65 20.75
CA LEU A 133 3.01 -11.27 20.61
C LEU A 133 2.24 -11.04 19.30
N LYS A 134 2.65 -11.67 18.19
CA LYS A 134 1.91 -11.66 16.92
C LYS A 134 0.50 -12.22 17.09
N ARG A 135 0.35 -13.36 17.77
CA ARG A 135 -0.97 -13.97 18.04
C ARG A 135 -1.85 -13.07 18.89
N GLU A 136 -1.30 -12.52 19.97
CA GLU A 136 -2.02 -11.60 20.83
C GLU A 136 -2.51 -10.35 20.09
N LEU A 137 -1.66 -9.73 19.26
CA LEU A 137 -2.06 -8.58 18.46
C LEU A 137 -3.10 -8.96 17.40
N ALA A 138 -3.03 -10.16 16.81
CA ALA A 138 -4.05 -10.63 15.87
C ALA A 138 -5.44 -10.81 16.54
N GLU A 139 -5.49 -11.29 17.79
CA GLU A 139 -6.73 -11.37 18.57
C GLU A 139 -7.29 -9.97 18.86
N ILE A 140 -6.43 -9.03 19.23
CA ILE A 140 -6.80 -7.62 19.43
C ILE A 140 -7.35 -7.03 18.14
N LEU A 141 -6.68 -7.25 17.00
CA LEU A 141 -7.10 -6.76 15.70
C LEU A 141 -8.50 -7.24 15.33
N GLU A 142 -8.78 -8.53 15.54
CA GLU A 142 -10.09 -9.09 15.23
C GLU A 142 -11.17 -8.51 16.16
N SER A 143 -10.87 -8.34 17.44
CA SER A 143 -11.81 -7.71 18.38
C SER A 143 -12.06 -6.21 18.10
N ASP A 144 -11.10 -5.51 17.51
CA ASP A 144 -11.20 -4.09 17.14
C ASP A 144 -11.87 -3.89 15.77
N GLN A 145 -11.33 -4.52 14.72
CA GLN A 145 -11.79 -4.35 13.35
C GLN A 145 -13.00 -5.23 13.01
N GLY A 146 -13.13 -6.41 13.62
CA GLY A 146 -14.22 -7.33 13.31
C GLY A 146 -15.60 -6.80 13.61
N LEU A 147 -15.72 -6.02 14.68
CA LEU A 147 -16.94 -5.27 15.00
C LEU A 147 -17.20 -4.16 13.96
N ARG A 148 -16.16 -3.42 13.58
CA ARG A 148 -16.24 -2.29 12.64
C ARG A 148 -16.64 -2.72 11.22
N ARG A 149 -16.34 -3.96 10.82
CA ARG A 149 -16.82 -4.54 9.54
C ARG A 149 -18.36 -4.58 9.45
N GLN A 150 -19.07 -4.58 10.59
CA GLN A 150 -20.53 -4.59 10.63
C GLN A 150 -21.18 -3.20 10.46
N ILE A 151 -20.40 -2.11 10.56
CA ILE A 151 -20.90 -0.73 10.47
C ILE A 151 -21.63 -0.51 9.14
N ARG A 152 -21.00 -0.82 8.00
CA ARG A 152 -21.60 -0.59 6.68
C ARG A 152 -22.89 -1.40 6.48
N PRO A 153 -22.93 -2.73 6.73
CA PRO A 153 -24.16 -3.51 6.66
C PRO A 153 -25.29 -2.97 7.54
N ILE A 154 -25.02 -2.66 8.82
CA ILE A 154 -26.03 -2.19 9.77
C ILE A 154 -26.53 -0.80 9.37
N MET A 155 -25.62 0.12 9.04
CA MET A 155 -25.95 1.46 8.57
C MET A 155 -26.85 1.42 7.32
N LYS A 156 -26.52 0.56 6.34
CA LYS A 156 -27.31 0.43 5.12
C LYS A 156 -28.72 -0.10 5.39
N LYS A 157 -28.87 -1.01 6.35
CA LYS A 157 -30.15 -1.67 6.65
C LYS A 157 -31.05 -0.88 7.59
N PHE A 158 -30.48 -0.25 8.61
CA PHE A 158 -31.23 0.37 9.71
C PHE A 158 -31.02 1.88 9.82
N GLY A 159 -30.01 2.43 9.16
CA GLY A 159 -29.64 3.85 9.25
C GLY A 159 -28.68 4.13 10.40
N LEU A 160 -28.03 5.30 10.32
CA LEU A 160 -26.99 5.72 11.27
C LEU A 160 -27.50 5.99 12.69
N LYS A 161 -28.76 6.46 12.83
CA LYS A 161 -29.40 6.79 14.11
C LYS A 161 -30.35 5.69 14.59
N SER A 162 -29.94 4.43 14.46
CA SER A 162 -30.77 3.27 14.79
C SER A 162 -30.34 2.59 16.08
N PRO A 163 -31.25 1.93 16.83
CA PRO A 163 -30.89 1.16 18.02
C PRO A 163 -29.84 0.08 17.76
N GLN A 164 -29.81 -0.49 16.56
CA GLN A 164 -28.81 -1.48 16.13
C GLN A 164 -27.43 -0.85 16.00
N MET A 165 -27.36 0.37 15.45
CA MET A 165 -26.11 1.12 15.37
C MET A 165 -25.64 1.56 16.76
N ASP A 166 -26.56 2.01 17.62
CA ASP A 166 -26.24 2.37 19.01
C ASP A 166 -25.69 1.17 19.79
N SER A 167 -26.32 -0.01 19.63
CA SER A 167 -25.83 -1.26 20.24
C SER A 167 -24.45 -1.65 19.72
N LEU A 168 -24.21 -1.56 18.40
CA LEU A 168 -22.89 -1.84 17.83
C LEU A 168 -21.83 -0.87 18.38
N ASN A 169 -22.15 0.42 18.43
CA ASN A 169 -21.25 1.45 18.96
C ASN A 169 -20.88 1.18 20.42
N GLN A 170 -21.83 0.74 21.25
CA GLN A 170 -21.53 0.35 22.64
C GLN A 170 -20.55 -0.83 22.71
N VAL A 171 -20.73 -1.86 21.88
CA VAL A 171 -19.82 -3.01 21.85
C VAL A 171 -18.42 -2.61 21.35
N ILE A 172 -18.35 -1.74 20.33
CA ILE A 172 -17.09 -1.15 19.84
C ILE A 172 -16.38 -0.39 20.96
N MET A 173 -17.08 0.50 21.66
CA MET A 173 -16.49 1.27 22.76
C MET A 173 -15.95 0.38 23.88
N GLN A 174 -16.64 -0.72 24.21
CA GLN A 174 -16.16 -1.69 25.19
C GLN A 174 -14.92 -2.43 24.71
N ALA A 175 -14.86 -2.80 23.42
CA ALA A 175 -13.66 -3.42 22.83
C ALA A 175 -12.47 -2.46 22.85
N ASP A 176 -12.67 -1.21 22.43
CA ASP A 176 -11.64 -0.18 22.44
C ASP A 176 -11.07 0.04 23.87
N ALA A 177 -11.95 0.09 24.87
CA ALA A 177 -11.56 0.24 26.28
C ALA A 177 -10.77 -0.96 26.84
N ARG A 178 -11.05 -2.19 26.37
CA ARG A 178 -10.30 -3.39 26.75
C ARG A 178 -8.95 -3.48 26.02
N ASN A 179 -8.92 -3.12 24.75
CA ASN A 179 -7.75 -3.27 23.89
C ASN A 179 -6.68 -2.21 24.19
N LEU A 180 -7.10 -0.97 24.46
CA LEU A 180 -6.19 0.15 24.60
C LEU A 180 -5.11 -0.07 25.67
N PRO A 181 -5.43 -0.45 26.94
CA PRO A 181 -4.41 -0.66 27.97
C PRO A 181 -3.39 -1.73 27.56
N ARG A 182 -3.84 -2.78 26.86
CA ARG A 182 -2.96 -3.86 26.45
C ARG A 182 -2.00 -3.42 25.35
N VAL A 183 -2.51 -2.76 24.32
CA VAL A 183 -1.67 -2.21 23.23
C VAL A 183 -0.69 -1.18 23.76
N THR A 184 -1.11 -0.30 24.67
CA THR A 184 -0.17 0.67 25.28
C THR A 184 0.92 0.00 26.10
N ALA A 185 0.61 -1.07 26.84
CA ALA A 185 1.63 -1.83 27.58
C ALA A 185 2.62 -2.51 26.64
N ILE A 186 2.15 -3.05 25.51
CA ILE A 186 3.03 -3.61 24.46
C ILE A 186 3.95 -2.52 23.90
N ILE A 187 3.41 -1.33 23.57
CA ILE A 187 4.21 -0.23 23.05
C ILE A 187 5.22 0.27 24.08
N ASP A 188 4.83 0.41 25.35
CA ASP A 188 5.72 0.85 26.43
C ASP A 188 6.85 -0.18 26.69
N GLN A 189 6.60 -1.48 26.49
CA GLN A 189 7.60 -2.55 26.68
C GLN A 189 8.54 -2.75 25.48
N TYR A 190 8.01 -2.74 24.26
CA TYR A 190 8.74 -3.13 23.05
C TYR A 190 9.06 -1.95 22.11
N GLY A 191 8.59 -0.75 22.45
CA GLY A 191 8.46 0.33 21.48
C GLY A 191 7.31 0.07 20.51
N TRP A 192 7.20 0.88 19.45
CA TRP A 192 6.20 0.64 18.40
C TRP A 192 6.43 -0.73 17.76
N PRO A 193 5.45 -1.67 17.84
CA PRO A 193 5.66 -3.03 17.39
C PRO A 193 5.82 -3.04 15.87
N SER A 194 7.05 -3.22 15.39
CA SER A 194 7.37 -3.20 13.97
C SER A 194 6.93 -4.49 13.28
N LYS A 195 6.83 -4.44 11.94
CA LYS A 195 6.59 -5.64 11.12
C LYS A 195 7.59 -6.78 11.41
N SER A 196 8.86 -6.45 11.65
CA SER A 196 9.88 -7.45 12.00
C SER A 196 9.68 -8.12 13.36
N LEU A 197 8.97 -7.45 14.29
CA LEU A 197 8.70 -7.99 15.62
C LEU A 197 7.43 -8.84 15.63
N VAL A 198 6.37 -8.40 14.93
CA VAL A 198 5.02 -8.96 15.09
C VAL A 198 4.29 -9.24 13.77
N GLY A 199 4.95 -9.08 12.63
CA GLY A 199 4.33 -9.14 11.31
C GLY A 199 3.51 -7.88 10.96
N SER A 200 3.00 -7.83 9.73
CA SER A 200 2.24 -6.68 9.23
C SER A 200 0.94 -6.44 10.01
N ASP A 201 0.16 -7.48 10.26
CA ASP A 201 -1.10 -7.36 11.02
C ASP A 201 -0.86 -6.90 12.45
N GLY A 202 0.15 -7.46 13.12
CA GLY A 202 0.49 -7.05 14.48
C GLY A 202 0.89 -5.58 14.57
N SER A 203 1.69 -5.11 13.60
CA SER A 203 2.11 -3.72 13.56
C SER A 203 0.94 -2.77 13.29
N LEU A 204 0.04 -3.17 12.38
CA LEU A 204 -1.17 -2.42 12.04
C LEU A 204 -2.18 -2.37 13.21
N THR A 205 -2.22 -3.42 14.04
CA THR A 205 -3.06 -3.47 15.25
C THR A 205 -2.77 -2.29 16.18
N ALA A 206 -1.50 -2.00 16.43
CA ALA A 206 -1.10 -0.86 17.27
C ALA A 206 -1.58 0.46 16.67
N PHE A 207 -1.46 0.63 15.36
CA PHE A 207 -1.96 1.80 14.65
C PHE A 207 -3.47 2.02 14.88
N PHE A 208 -4.30 1.01 14.63
CA PHE A 208 -5.75 1.14 14.75
C PHE A 208 -6.19 1.46 16.17
N VAL A 209 -5.70 0.71 17.15
CA VAL A 209 -6.10 0.91 18.55
C VAL A 209 -5.69 2.31 19.04
N ILE A 210 -4.49 2.78 18.67
CA ILE A 210 -4.07 4.15 19.02
C ILE A 210 -4.92 5.19 18.27
N GLN A 211 -5.21 5.00 16.98
CA GLN A 211 -6.06 5.93 16.22
C GLN A 211 -7.46 6.11 16.84
N HIS A 212 -8.03 5.04 17.39
CA HIS A 212 -9.34 5.05 18.03
C HIS A 212 -9.33 5.63 19.46
N SER A 213 -8.15 5.84 20.04
CA SER A 213 -8.00 6.37 21.40
C SER A 213 -8.23 7.89 21.50
N ASN A 214 -8.22 8.39 22.74
CA ASN A 214 -8.33 9.83 23.01
C ASN A 214 -7.13 10.62 22.48
N LEU A 215 -7.29 11.95 22.37
CA LEU A 215 -6.26 12.82 21.80
C LEU A 215 -4.91 12.74 22.54
N ALA A 216 -4.94 12.72 23.87
CA ALA A 216 -3.73 12.67 24.68
C ALA A 216 -2.92 11.39 24.40
N THR A 217 -3.59 10.25 24.25
CA THR A 217 -2.96 8.97 23.94
C THR A 217 -2.37 8.96 22.53
N ARG A 218 -3.11 9.48 21.54
CA ARG A 218 -2.58 9.64 20.17
C ARG A 218 -1.33 10.51 20.15
N GLN A 219 -1.34 11.63 20.86
CA GLN A 219 -0.20 12.54 20.95
C GLN A 219 1.00 11.90 21.65
N LYS A 220 0.80 11.08 22.69
CA LYS A 220 1.87 10.34 23.37
C LYS A 220 2.66 9.46 22.39
N TYR A 221 1.96 8.71 21.52
CA TYR A 221 2.59 7.68 20.68
C TYR A 221 2.89 8.12 19.25
N LEU A 222 2.32 9.23 18.78
CA LEU A 222 2.58 9.75 17.43
C LEU A 222 4.07 9.87 17.08
N PRO A 223 4.98 10.35 17.95
CA PRO A 223 6.40 10.50 17.61
C PRO A 223 7.16 9.18 17.38
N ILE A 224 6.63 8.05 17.86
CA ILE A 224 7.30 6.74 17.76
C ILE A 224 6.59 5.78 16.79
N MET A 225 5.47 6.22 16.21
CA MET A 225 4.70 5.47 15.21
C MET A 225 5.56 5.22 13.96
N ARG A 226 5.48 4.01 13.41
CA ARG A 226 6.20 3.57 12.20
C ARG A 226 5.29 2.85 11.22
#